data_AF-A0A939GB73-F1
#
_entry.id   AF-A0A939GB73-F1
#
_cell.length_a   1.000
_cell.length_b   1.000
_cell.length_c   1.000
_cell.angle_alpha   90.00
_cell.angle_beta   90.00
_cell.angle_gamma   90.00
#
_symmetry.space_group_name_H-M   'P 1'
#
loop_
_entity.id
_entity.type
_entity.pdbx_description
1 polymer ?
#
loop_
_entity_poly.entity_id
_entity_poly.type
_entity_poly.pdbx_seq_one_letter_code
_entity_poly.pdbx_strand_id
1 'polypeptide(L)'
;MALAYLERVPTDRDAFGRKVIAIAGRLGVQPDWLMIVMNFETAGLFKPGYYASSGAVGLIQFTSAGASQVGSTKDALSKLTAIQQLDYVEKYFVSWKAVGKMHSLEDVYTIVFAPAYLGRDPASVIHRKGTAAYAANAPLDRGKKGYITLADIQATIRKYVPSGYVEPTTSVGIGAVALLAGGYWLYQRSKRSTDE
;
A
#
# COMPACT_ATOMS: atom_id res chain seq x y z
N MET A 1 -2.54 -17.20 -12.79
CA MET A 1 -3.73 -16.35 -12.59
C MET A 1 -3.38 -14.92 -12.97
N ALA A 2 -4.34 -14.16 -13.49
CA ALA A 2 -4.16 -12.73 -13.69
C ALA A 2 -4.20 -12.01 -12.32
N LEU A 3 -3.42 -10.94 -12.16
CA LEU A 3 -3.44 -10.14 -10.93
C LEU A 3 -4.83 -9.55 -10.69
N ALA A 4 -5.22 -9.45 -9.42
CA ALA A 4 -6.46 -8.80 -8.99
C ALA A 4 -6.58 -7.41 -9.62
N TYR A 5 -7.75 -7.12 -10.21
CA TYR A 5 -8.09 -5.82 -10.79
C TYR A 5 -7.14 -5.31 -11.89
N LEU A 6 -6.28 -6.14 -12.45
CA LEU A 6 -5.36 -5.72 -13.50
C LEU A 6 -6.09 -5.14 -14.71
N GLU A 7 -7.27 -5.67 -15.02
CA GLU A 7 -8.16 -5.18 -16.08
C GLU A 7 -8.58 -3.72 -15.88
N ARG A 8 -8.59 -3.21 -14.64
CA ARG A 8 -8.94 -1.82 -14.31
C ARG A 8 -7.81 -0.83 -14.54
N VAL A 9 -6.57 -1.31 -14.72
CA VAL A 9 -5.43 -0.44 -15.01
C VAL A 9 -5.62 0.16 -16.43
N PRO A 10 -5.62 1.50 -16.56
CA PRO A 10 -6.06 2.17 -17.79
C PRO A 10 -5.03 2.11 -18.93
N THR A 11 -3.73 2.16 -18.61
CA THR A 11 -2.64 2.19 -19.61
C THR A 11 -1.48 1.29 -19.18
N ASP A 12 -0.71 0.80 -20.16
CA ASP A 12 0.51 0.00 -19.95
C ASP A 12 0.33 -1.20 -18.99
N ARG A 13 -0.86 -1.81 -19.03
CA ARG A 13 -1.34 -2.81 -18.07
C ARG A 13 -0.34 -3.93 -17.82
N ASP A 14 0.21 -4.53 -18.88
CA ASP A 14 1.13 -5.65 -18.74
C ASP A 14 2.45 -5.24 -18.07
N ALA A 15 2.94 -4.03 -18.39
CA ALA A 15 4.15 -3.49 -17.78
C ALA A 15 3.90 -3.09 -16.31
N PHE A 16 2.73 -2.52 -16.01
CA PHE A 16 2.29 -2.24 -14.65
C PHE A 16 2.23 -3.53 -13.81
N GLY A 17 1.57 -4.57 -14.31
CA GLY A 17 1.46 -5.86 -13.61
C GLY A 17 2.82 -6.52 -13.35
N ARG A 18 3.71 -6.56 -14.36
CA ARG A 18 5.09 -7.06 -14.17
C ARG A 18 5.84 -6.29 -13.07
N LYS A 19 5.67 -4.96 -13.03
CA LYS A 19 6.32 -4.12 -12.01
C LYS A 19 5.75 -4.37 -10.61
N VAL A 20 4.43 -4.54 -10.48
CA VAL A 20 3.79 -4.92 -9.21
C VAL A 20 4.33 -6.26 -8.70
N ILE A 21 4.44 -7.28 -9.57
CA ILE A 21 5.02 -8.58 -9.21
C ILE A 21 6.47 -8.43 -8.70
N ALA A 22 7.29 -7.65 -9.40
CA ALA A 22 8.67 -7.42 -9.00
C ALA A 22 8.78 -6.69 -7.64
N ILE A 23 7.94 -5.67 -7.41
CA ILE A 23 7.87 -4.94 -6.14
C ILE A 23 7.41 -5.88 -5.01
N ALA A 24 6.33 -6.63 -5.24
CA ALA A 24 5.79 -7.57 -4.26
C ALA A 24 6.84 -8.60 -3.81
N GLY A 25 7.61 -9.13 -4.77
CA GLY A 25 8.78 -9.96 -4.49
C GLY A 25 9.79 -9.27 -3.57
N ARG A 26 10.20 -8.04 -3.88
CA ARG A 26 11.16 -7.31 -3.03
C ARG A 26 10.62 -6.97 -1.64
N LEU A 27 9.32 -6.72 -1.51
CA LEU A 27 8.66 -6.43 -0.24
C LEU A 27 8.37 -7.69 0.59
N GLY A 28 8.37 -8.88 -0.05
CA GLY A 28 8.01 -10.14 0.59
C GLY A 28 6.50 -10.31 0.80
N VAL A 29 5.68 -9.76 -0.10
CA VAL A 29 4.22 -9.82 -0.04
C VAL A 29 3.65 -10.43 -1.31
N GLN A 30 2.36 -10.79 -1.28
CA GLN A 30 1.67 -11.19 -2.49
C GLN A 30 1.36 -9.98 -3.38
N PRO A 31 1.51 -10.10 -4.71
CA PRO A 31 1.25 -8.99 -5.62
C PRO A 31 -0.23 -8.58 -5.66
N ASP A 32 -1.14 -9.53 -5.47
CA ASP A 32 -2.57 -9.25 -5.42
C ASP A 32 -2.95 -8.35 -4.24
N TRP A 33 -2.23 -8.43 -3.10
CA TRP A 33 -2.48 -7.55 -1.97
C TRP A 33 -2.20 -6.08 -2.31
N LEU A 34 -1.12 -5.81 -3.04
CA LEU A 34 -0.82 -4.45 -3.52
C LEU A 34 -1.92 -3.97 -4.47
N MET A 35 -2.40 -4.84 -5.37
CA MET A 35 -3.47 -4.50 -6.31
C MET A 35 -4.80 -4.20 -5.62
N ILE A 36 -5.19 -5.00 -4.63
CA ILE A 36 -6.42 -4.82 -3.86
C ILE A 36 -6.38 -3.50 -3.09
N VAL A 37 -5.24 -3.19 -2.45
CA VAL A 37 -5.04 -1.91 -1.76
C VAL A 37 -5.10 -0.73 -2.73
N MET A 38 -4.39 -0.78 -3.86
CA MET A 38 -4.45 0.30 -4.86
C MET A 38 -5.86 0.48 -5.46
N ASN A 39 -6.60 -0.62 -5.67
CA ASN A 39 -7.98 -0.57 -6.10
C ASN A 39 -8.87 0.15 -5.07
N PHE A 40 -8.70 -0.16 -3.79
CA PHE A 40 -9.45 0.52 -2.72
C PHE A 40 -9.11 2.01 -2.65
N GLU A 41 -7.82 2.33 -2.58
CA GLU A 41 -7.31 3.70 -2.41
C GLU A 41 -7.71 4.62 -3.58
N THR A 42 -7.73 4.10 -4.80
CA THR A 42 -8.06 4.89 -6.00
C THR A 42 -9.53 4.81 -6.41
N ALA A 43 -10.41 4.21 -5.59
CA ALA A 43 -11.78 3.90 -5.98
C ALA A 43 -11.88 3.15 -7.33
N GLY A 44 -10.93 2.25 -7.59
CA GLY A 44 -10.83 1.42 -8.79
C GLY A 44 -10.25 2.13 -10.01
N LEU A 45 -9.74 3.36 -9.88
CA LEU A 45 -9.27 4.15 -11.02
C LEU A 45 -7.84 3.81 -11.45
N PHE A 46 -6.96 3.40 -10.52
CA PHE A 46 -5.52 3.19 -10.77
C PHE A 46 -4.84 4.39 -11.45
N LYS A 47 -5.32 5.61 -11.17
CA LYS A 47 -4.81 6.85 -11.77
C LYS A 47 -3.81 7.53 -10.83
N PRO A 48 -2.55 7.78 -11.27
CA PRO A 48 -1.54 8.40 -10.43
C PRO A 48 -1.88 9.86 -10.07
N GLY A 49 -2.63 10.55 -10.92
CA GLY A 49 -3.08 11.93 -10.70
C GLY A 49 -4.46 12.06 -10.03
N TYR A 50 -5.05 10.96 -9.53
CA TYR A 50 -6.32 11.04 -8.83
C TYR A 50 -6.15 11.66 -7.43
N TYR A 51 -6.90 12.72 -7.16
CA TYR A 51 -6.98 13.35 -5.85
C TYR A 51 -8.31 12.98 -5.17
N ALA A 52 -8.22 12.48 -3.93
CA ALA A 52 -9.40 12.32 -3.09
C ALA A 52 -9.86 13.69 -2.55
N SER A 53 -11.09 13.76 -2.05
CA SER A 53 -11.62 14.97 -1.39
C SER A 53 -10.78 15.39 -0.16
N SER A 54 -10.08 14.45 0.47
CA SER A 54 -9.10 14.70 1.54
C SER A 54 -7.81 15.39 1.05
N GLY A 55 -7.62 15.50 -0.26
CA GLY A 55 -6.41 16.04 -0.90
C GLY A 55 -5.25 15.04 -1.00
N ALA A 56 -5.42 13.80 -0.57
CA ALA A 56 -4.46 12.72 -0.82
C ALA A 56 -4.41 12.34 -2.31
N VAL A 57 -3.30 11.76 -2.81
CA VAL A 57 -3.11 11.56 -4.26
C VAL A 57 -2.52 10.20 -4.67
N GLY A 58 -2.98 9.68 -5.81
CA GLY A 58 -2.33 8.60 -6.53
C GLY A 58 -2.63 7.20 -6.01
N LEU A 59 -1.83 6.23 -6.45
CA LEU A 59 -2.09 4.79 -6.35
C LEU A 59 -2.32 4.28 -4.92
N ILE A 60 -1.71 4.91 -3.91
CA ILE A 60 -1.93 4.59 -2.49
C ILE A 60 -2.41 5.81 -1.69
N GLN A 61 -2.95 6.83 -2.37
CA GLN A 61 -3.43 8.07 -1.75
C GLN A 61 -2.40 8.72 -0.82
N PHE A 62 -1.23 9.09 -1.37
CA PHE A 62 -0.18 9.80 -0.64
C PHE A 62 -0.72 11.08 -0.01
N THR A 63 -0.64 11.16 1.32
CA THR A 63 -0.81 12.41 2.08
C THR A 63 0.41 13.32 1.89
N SER A 64 0.36 14.56 2.37
CA SER A 64 1.55 15.44 2.33
C SER A 64 2.73 14.83 3.10
N ALA A 65 2.48 14.24 4.27
CA ALA A 65 3.50 13.54 5.03
C ALA A 65 4.04 12.30 4.28
N GLY A 66 3.14 11.52 3.65
CA GLY A 66 3.54 10.35 2.86
C GLY A 66 4.38 10.71 1.64
N ALA A 67 4.06 11.80 0.94
CA ALA A 67 4.85 12.31 -0.17
C ALA A 67 6.25 12.77 0.28
N SER A 68 6.34 13.52 1.38
CA SER A 68 7.62 13.94 1.96
C SER A 68 8.46 12.75 2.43
N GLN A 69 7.83 11.71 3.00
CA GLN A 69 8.50 10.48 3.45
C GLN A 69 9.25 9.78 2.30
N VAL A 70 8.73 9.87 1.07
CA VAL A 70 9.36 9.32 -0.13
C VAL A 70 10.20 10.36 -0.90
N GLY A 71 10.47 11.53 -0.30
CA GLY A 71 11.28 12.59 -0.88
C GLY A 71 10.65 13.21 -2.13
N SER A 72 9.32 13.42 -2.11
CA SER A 72 8.56 14.00 -3.22
C SER A 72 7.48 14.95 -2.71
N THR A 73 6.69 15.51 -3.63
CA THR A 73 5.49 16.30 -3.33
C THR A 73 4.28 15.65 -3.98
N LYS A 74 3.07 15.94 -3.48
CA LYS A 74 1.83 15.43 -4.08
C LYS A 74 1.70 15.85 -5.56
N ASP A 75 2.06 17.08 -5.87
CA ASP A 75 2.04 17.61 -7.25
C ASP A 75 2.99 16.83 -8.16
N ALA A 76 4.23 16.60 -7.72
CA ALA A 76 5.20 15.81 -8.48
C ALA A 76 4.71 14.36 -8.67
N LEU A 77 4.21 13.72 -7.61
CA LEU A 77 3.65 12.36 -7.68
C LEU A 77 2.47 12.29 -8.65
N SER A 78 1.60 13.30 -8.67
CA SER A 78 0.39 13.32 -9.52
C SER A 78 0.68 13.39 -11.02
N LYS A 79 1.86 13.88 -11.39
CA LYS A 79 2.30 14.06 -12.79
C LYS A 79 3.02 12.82 -13.34
N LEU A 80 3.31 11.84 -12.49
CA LEU A 80 3.96 10.60 -12.90
C LEU A 80 3.01 9.71 -13.69
N THR A 81 3.57 8.83 -14.53
CA THR A 81 2.83 7.67 -15.03
C THR A 81 2.55 6.70 -13.89
N ALA A 82 1.54 5.82 -14.05
CA ALA A 82 1.21 4.81 -13.04
C ALA A 82 2.44 3.93 -12.73
N ILE A 83 3.18 3.54 -13.78
CA ILE A 83 4.40 2.74 -13.65
C ILE A 83 5.50 3.49 -12.90
N GLN A 84 5.72 4.78 -13.16
CA GLN A 84 6.71 5.57 -12.41
C GLN A 84 6.28 5.75 -10.95
N GLN A 85 4.99 5.98 -10.69
CA GLN A 85 4.50 6.15 -9.33
C GLN A 85 4.64 4.86 -8.49
N LEU A 86 4.65 3.67 -9.10
CA LEU A 86 4.94 2.41 -8.40
C LEU A 86 6.33 2.39 -7.74
N ASP A 87 7.34 3.11 -8.26
CA ASP A 87 8.64 3.22 -7.58
C ASP A 87 8.50 3.95 -6.22
N TYR A 88 7.63 4.96 -6.17
CA TYR A 88 7.34 5.68 -4.94
C TYR A 88 6.44 4.88 -4.00
N VAL A 89 5.55 4.05 -4.52
CA VAL A 89 4.79 3.08 -3.73
C VAL A 89 5.76 2.15 -3.01
N GLU A 90 6.69 1.52 -3.73
CA GLU A 90 7.73 0.67 -3.12
C GLU A 90 8.55 1.44 -2.08
N LYS A 91 9.03 2.65 -2.45
CA LYS A 91 9.82 3.50 -1.54
C LYS A 91 9.06 3.81 -0.25
N TYR A 92 7.74 4.00 -0.31
CA TYR A 92 6.90 4.23 0.87
C TYR A 92 6.95 3.05 1.83
N PHE A 93 6.67 1.83 1.35
CA PHE A 93 6.74 0.61 2.18
C PHE A 93 8.14 0.37 2.76
N VAL A 94 9.19 0.59 1.96
CA VAL A 94 10.59 0.48 2.40
C VAL A 94 10.91 1.50 3.49
N SER A 95 10.44 2.75 3.35
CA SER A 95 10.68 3.82 4.31
C SER A 95 10.07 3.53 5.70
N TRP A 96 8.97 2.77 5.72
CA TRP A 96 8.33 2.27 6.94
C TRP A 96 8.96 0.98 7.49
N LYS A 97 10.06 0.51 6.89
CA LYS A 97 10.76 -0.73 7.28
C LYS A 97 9.81 -1.94 7.30
N ALA A 98 8.89 -1.99 6.34
CA ALA A 98 7.82 -3.01 6.26
C ALA A 98 8.24 -4.28 5.52
N VAL A 99 9.39 -4.27 4.83
CA VAL A 99 9.92 -5.44 4.09
C VAL A 99 10.02 -6.65 5.00
N GLY A 100 9.37 -7.75 4.61
CA GLY A 100 9.35 -9.01 5.36
C GLY A 100 8.52 -9.01 6.65
N LYS A 101 7.75 -7.94 6.95
CA LYS A 101 6.91 -7.82 8.14
C LYS A 101 5.40 -7.83 7.88
N MET A 102 5.02 -7.84 6.61
CA MET A 102 3.62 -7.86 6.18
C MET A 102 3.26 -9.29 5.79
N HIS A 103 2.38 -9.92 6.56
CA HIS A 103 2.03 -11.34 6.41
C HIS A 103 0.60 -11.55 5.94
N SER A 104 -0.15 -10.47 5.70
CA SER A 104 -1.51 -10.51 5.16
C SER A 104 -1.86 -9.24 4.36
N LEU A 105 -2.98 -9.29 3.64
CA LEU A 105 -3.59 -8.12 2.98
C LEU A 105 -3.80 -6.96 3.95
N GLU A 106 -4.24 -7.27 5.17
CA GLU A 106 -4.49 -6.30 6.24
C GLU A 106 -3.22 -5.59 6.69
N ASP A 107 -2.08 -6.28 6.74
CA ASP A 107 -0.79 -5.65 7.07
C ASP A 107 -0.36 -4.66 5.99
N VAL A 108 -0.50 -5.04 4.72
CA VAL A 108 -0.20 -4.15 3.58
C VAL A 108 -1.08 -2.90 3.66
N TYR A 109 -2.37 -3.07 3.91
CA TYR A 109 -3.28 -1.94 4.05
C TYR A 109 -2.99 -1.10 5.31
N THR A 110 -2.59 -1.74 6.41
CA THR A 110 -2.22 -1.05 7.65
C THR A 110 -1.03 -0.10 7.42
N ILE A 111 -0.04 -0.49 6.61
CA ILE A 111 1.07 0.40 6.25
C ILE A 111 0.61 1.62 5.43
N VAL A 112 -0.36 1.45 4.54
CA VAL A 112 -0.89 2.57 3.76
C VAL A 112 -1.71 3.53 4.64
N PHE A 113 -2.59 3.00 5.49
CA PHE A 113 -3.54 3.80 6.26
C PHE A 113 -2.97 4.33 7.59
N ALA A 114 -2.33 3.48 8.39
CA ALA A 114 -1.86 3.80 9.74
C ALA A 114 -0.56 3.04 10.06
N PRO A 115 0.56 3.35 9.39
CA PRO A 115 1.77 2.52 9.41
C PRO A 115 2.38 2.29 10.79
N ALA A 116 2.22 3.23 11.71
CA ALA A 116 2.67 3.09 13.09
C ALA A 116 1.95 1.97 13.88
N TYR A 117 0.86 1.41 13.33
CA TYR A 117 0.03 0.37 13.95
C TYR A 117 0.30 -1.04 13.42
N LEU A 118 1.26 -1.23 12.49
CA LEU A 118 1.65 -2.58 12.05
C LEU A 118 2.06 -3.43 13.27
N GLY A 119 1.46 -4.62 13.41
CA GLY A 119 1.71 -5.56 14.50
C GLY A 119 1.16 -5.16 15.88
N ARG A 120 0.35 -4.09 15.97
CA ARG A 120 -0.33 -3.71 17.22
C ARG A 120 -1.61 -4.51 17.44
N ASP A 121 -2.14 -4.43 18.66
CA ASP A 121 -3.43 -5.02 19.04
C ASP A 121 -4.56 -4.51 18.11
N PRO A 122 -5.35 -5.39 17.47
CA PRO A 122 -6.50 -5.00 16.65
C PRO A 122 -7.51 -4.08 17.35
N ALA A 123 -7.61 -4.12 18.68
CA ALA A 123 -8.47 -3.23 19.47
C ALA A 123 -7.92 -1.80 19.62
N SER A 124 -6.69 -1.54 19.16
CA SER A 124 -6.06 -0.22 19.24
C SER A 124 -6.89 0.85 18.53
N VAL A 125 -7.24 1.91 19.25
CA VAL A 125 -7.98 3.05 18.69
C VAL A 125 -7.04 3.95 17.88
N ILE A 126 -7.35 4.16 16.61
CA ILE A 126 -6.58 4.99 15.67
C ILE A 126 -7.16 6.39 15.60
N HIS A 127 -8.49 6.52 15.53
CA HIS A 127 -9.18 7.81 15.49
C HIS A 127 -10.38 7.86 16.43
N ARG A 128 -10.68 9.04 16.98
CA ARG A 128 -11.83 9.28 17.88
C ARG A 128 -12.73 10.38 17.32
N LYS A 129 -14.04 10.23 17.51
CA LYS A 129 -15.04 11.25 17.17
C LYS A 129 -14.66 12.59 17.79
N GLY A 130 -14.85 13.67 17.03
CA GLY A 130 -14.41 15.01 17.38
C GLY A 130 -13.04 15.41 16.80
N THR A 131 -12.31 14.47 16.17
CA THR A 131 -11.08 14.79 15.42
C THR A 131 -11.36 14.90 13.92
N ALA A 132 -10.59 15.74 13.22
CA ALA A 132 -10.65 15.84 11.75
C ALA A 132 -10.33 14.49 11.07
N ALA A 133 -9.38 13.74 11.63
CA ALA A 133 -9.01 12.42 11.14
C ALA A 133 -10.16 11.41 11.26
N TYR A 134 -10.93 11.44 12.36
CA TYR A 134 -12.16 10.65 12.45
C TYR A 134 -13.21 11.12 11.46
N ALA A 135 -13.43 12.43 11.32
CA ALA A 135 -14.45 12.95 10.40
C ALA A 135 -14.19 12.52 8.94
N ALA A 136 -12.92 12.56 8.50
CA ALA A 136 -12.52 12.10 7.18
C ALA A 136 -12.68 10.59 6.96
N ASN A 137 -12.64 9.81 8.05
CA ASN A 137 -12.68 8.34 8.01
C ASN A 137 -13.92 7.75 8.69
N ALA A 138 -14.94 8.56 8.97
CA ALA A 138 -16.12 8.15 9.75
C ALA A 138 -16.83 6.91 9.20
N PRO A 139 -16.88 6.65 7.87
CA PRO A 139 -17.44 5.40 7.34
C PRO A 139 -16.73 4.12 7.81
N LEU A 140 -15.51 4.22 8.36
CA LEU A 140 -14.76 3.08 8.89
C LEU A 140 -15.18 2.70 10.32
N ASP A 141 -15.91 3.53 11.06
CA ASP A 141 -16.38 3.19 12.42
C ASP A 141 -17.51 2.15 12.36
N ARG A 142 -17.12 0.87 12.39
CA ARG A 142 -18.05 -0.25 12.42
C ARG A 142 -18.84 -0.25 13.72
N GLY A 143 -20.16 -0.22 13.61
CA GLY A 143 -21.06 -0.15 14.76
C GLY A 143 -21.24 1.26 15.32
N LYS A 144 -20.67 2.29 14.69
CA LYS A 144 -20.86 3.72 15.07
C LYS A 144 -20.53 3.99 16.54
N LYS A 145 -19.42 3.44 17.03
CA LYS A 145 -18.99 3.47 18.44
C LYS A 145 -18.47 4.85 18.87
N GLY A 146 -18.15 5.72 17.92
CA GLY A 146 -17.46 6.99 18.13
C GLY A 146 -15.94 6.88 18.07
N TYR A 147 -15.39 5.76 17.60
CA TYR A 147 -13.95 5.56 17.41
C TYR A 147 -13.68 4.48 16.35
N ILE A 148 -12.53 4.60 15.68
CA ILE A 148 -12.06 3.67 14.65
C ILE A 148 -10.86 2.91 15.21
N THR A 149 -10.93 1.59 15.20
CA THR A 149 -9.87 0.68 15.63
C THR A 149 -9.07 0.13 14.45
N LEU A 150 -7.92 -0.49 14.75
CA LEU A 150 -7.15 -1.23 13.75
C LEU A 150 -8.00 -2.34 13.11
N ALA A 151 -8.76 -3.10 13.91
CA ALA A 151 -9.67 -4.13 13.42
C ALA A 151 -10.73 -3.57 12.45
N ASP A 152 -11.21 -2.34 12.66
CA ASP A 152 -12.21 -1.73 11.78
C ASP A 152 -11.64 -1.44 10.38
N ILE A 153 -10.41 -0.94 10.33
CA ILE A 153 -9.66 -0.67 9.09
C ILE A 153 -9.35 -2.00 8.39
N GLN A 154 -8.77 -2.96 9.10
CA GLN A 154 -8.43 -4.28 8.58
C GLN A 154 -9.66 -5.03 8.02
N ALA A 155 -10.82 -4.93 8.69
CA ALA A 155 -12.05 -5.55 8.19
C ALA A 155 -12.66 -4.84 6.97
N THR A 156 -12.26 -3.60 6.68
CA THR A 156 -12.75 -2.85 5.52
C THR A 156 -12.12 -3.35 4.23
N ILE A 157 -10.80 -3.57 4.21
CA ILE A 157 -10.09 -3.99 2.99
C ILE A 157 -10.55 -5.37 2.49
N ARG A 158 -10.99 -6.26 3.38
CA ARG A 158 -11.55 -7.57 3.02
C ARG A 158 -12.75 -7.50 2.07
N LYS A 159 -13.51 -6.40 2.07
CA LYS A 159 -14.64 -6.20 1.16
C LYS A 159 -14.20 -6.01 -0.30
N TYR A 160 -12.92 -5.74 -0.53
CA TYR A 160 -12.31 -5.51 -1.83
C TYR A 160 -11.49 -6.71 -2.32
N VAL A 161 -11.61 -7.87 -1.66
CA VAL A 161 -11.07 -9.10 -2.21
C VAL A 161 -11.99 -9.55 -3.37
N PRO A 162 -11.48 -9.73 -4.61
CA PRO A 162 -12.31 -10.16 -5.73
C PRO A 162 -12.96 -11.54 -5.49
N SER A 163 -14.17 -11.73 -6.01
CA SER A 163 -14.81 -13.05 -6.01
C SER A 163 -13.94 -14.08 -6.74
N GLY A 164 -13.75 -15.24 -6.13
CA GLY A 164 -12.90 -16.31 -6.68
C GLY A 164 -11.40 -16.09 -6.49
N TYR A 165 -10.98 -15.02 -5.82
CA TYR A 165 -9.62 -14.89 -5.33
C TYR A 165 -9.38 -15.95 -4.25
N VAL A 166 -8.35 -16.76 -4.47
CA VAL A 166 -7.87 -17.75 -3.50
C VAL A 166 -6.48 -17.29 -3.09
N GLU A 167 -6.32 -16.96 -1.81
CA GLU A 167 -5.00 -16.72 -1.23
C GLU A 167 -4.10 -17.92 -1.55
N PRO A 168 -2.99 -17.75 -2.29
CA PRO A 168 -2.06 -18.82 -2.54
C PRO A 168 -1.62 -19.41 -1.20
N THR A 169 -2.01 -20.66 -0.95
CA THR A 169 -1.68 -21.37 0.28
C THR A 169 -0.17 -21.47 0.40
N THR A 170 0.35 -20.90 1.48
CA THR A 170 1.75 -20.86 1.91
C THR A 170 2.45 -22.20 1.72
N SER A 171 3.01 -22.47 0.55
CA SER A 171 3.77 -23.70 0.28
C SER A 171 4.83 -23.57 -0.81
N VAL A 172 4.98 -22.42 -1.46
CA VAL A 172 6.08 -22.19 -2.41
C VAL A 172 6.94 -21.02 -1.95
N GLY A 173 7.97 -21.34 -1.16
CA GLY A 173 9.28 -20.72 -1.31
C GLY A 173 9.48 -19.28 -0.82
N ILE A 174 9.21 -18.99 0.45
CA ILE A 174 9.78 -17.78 1.12
C ILE A 174 11.33 -17.80 1.04
N GLY A 175 11.95 -18.97 0.89
CA GLY A 175 13.41 -19.14 0.77
C GLY A 175 14.06 -18.50 -0.46
N ALA A 176 13.35 -18.32 -1.59
CA ALA A 176 13.94 -17.70 -2.79
C ALA A 176 13.87 -16.16 -2.78
N VAL A 177 12.91 -15.59 -2.03
CA VAL A 177 12.62 -14.15 -2.02
C VAL A 177 13.55 -13.38 -1.09
N ALA A 178 13.98 -14.00 0.02
CA ALA A 178 14.90 -13.39 0.99
C ALA A 178 16.26 -12.97 0.39
N LEU A 179 16.74 -13.65 -0.66
CA LEU A 179 18.00 -13.33 -1.33
C LEU A 179 17.93 -12.01 -2.11
N LEU A 180 16.77 -11.65 -2.69
CA LEU A 180 16.60 -10.40 -3.44
C LEU A 180 16.47 -9.18 -2.53
N ALA A 181 15.83 -9.32 -1.37
CA ALA A 181 15.73 -8.24 -0.38
C ALA A 181 17.10 -7.84 0.19
N GLY A 182 17.99 -8.80 0.42
CA GLY A 182 19.38 -8.54 0.84
C GLY A 182 20.18 -7.75 -0.21
N GLY A 183 20.09 -8.13 -1.49
CA GLY A 183 20.72 -7.39 -2.59
C GLY A 183 20.16 -5.98 -2.78
N TYR A 184 18.84 -5.80 -2.63
CA TYR A 184 18.19 -4.50 -2.72
C TYR A 184 18.60 -3.55 -1.58
N TRP A 185 18.71 -4.06 -0.34
CA TRP A 185 19.17 -3.25 0.80
C TRP A 185 20.61 -2.77 0.62
N LEU A 186 21.49 -3.64 0.09
CA LEU A 186 22.87 -3.27 -0.27
C LEU A 186 22.90 -2.21 -1.39
N TYR A 187 22.05 -2.34 -2.41
CA TYR A 187 21.94 -1.36 -3.51
C TYR A 187 21.41 0.01 -3.05
N GLN A 188 20.38 0.05 -2.20
CA GLN A 188 19.88 1.30 -1.62
C GLN A 188 20.92 1.98 -0.72
N ARG A 189 21.69 1.20 0.03
CA ARG A 189 22.79 1.71 0.86
C ARG A 189 23.92 2.30 0.02
N SER A 190 24.29 1.68 -1.09
CA SER A 190 25.37 2.17 -1.96
C SER A 190 25.04 3.49 -2.67
N LYS A 191 23.76 3.75 -2.98
CA LYS A 191 23.34 5.04 -3.53
C LYS A 191 23.34 6.18 -2.50
N ARG A 192 23.17 5.87 -1.20
CA ARG A 192 23.23 6.88 -0.14
C ARG A 192 24.65 7.35 0.17
N SER A 193 25.67 6.53 -0.12
CA SER A 193 27.08 6.87 0.15
C SER A 193 27.78 7.63 -0.97
N THR A 194 27.11 7.85 -2.12
CA THR A 194 27.67 8.59 -3.26
C THR A 194 27.17 10.04 -3.36
N ASP A 195 26.30 10.45 -2.43
CA ASP A 195 25.74 11.81 -2.33
C ASP A 195 26.31 12.60 -1.12
N GLU A 196 27.42 12.13 -0.52
CA GLU A 196 28.26 12.85 0.47
C GLU A 196 29.63 13.17 -0.15
#